data_AF-A0A317CID1-F1
#
_entry.id   AF-A0A317CID1-F1
#
_cell.length_a   1.000
_cell.length_b   1.000
_cell.length_c   1.000
_cell.angle_alpha   90.00
_cell.angle_beta   90.00
_cell.angle_gamma   90.00
#
_symmetry.space_group_name_H-M   'P 1'
#
loop_
_entity.id
_entity.type
_entity.pdbx_description
1 polymer ?
#
loop_
_entity_poly.entity_id
_entity_poly.type
_entity_poly.pdbx_seq_one_letter_code
_entity_poly.pdbx_strand_id
1 'polypeptide(L)'
;MDPQQSVEAGNWVALAAYMGFSFFVGFAIGFAVKTFLKIMFFLVGTILLILFVLQYNGMIEVHWAGFETVYNGIITWITPHLGGLKNFATANLSSASMAGLGLFLGLRKK
;
A
#
# COMPACT_ATOMS: atom_id res chain seq x y z
N MET A 1 -8.65 -1.93 -23.79
CA MET A 1 -10.06 -1.75 -24.14
C MET A 1 -10.57 -0.66 -23.24
N ASP A 2 -10.84 0.52 -23.78
CA ASP A 2 -11.37 1.61 -22.98
C ASP A 2 -12.78 1.22 -22.51
N PRO A 3 -13.15 1.50 -21.24
CA PRO A 3 -14.46 1.14 -20.72
C PRO A 3 -15.60 1.75 -21.56
N GLN A 4 -15.37 2.93 -22.16
CA GLN A 4 -16.28 3.56 -23.10
C GLN A 4 -16.53 2.70 -24.35
N GLN A 5 -15.50 2.05 -24.92
CA GLN A 5 -15.66 1.16 -26.08
C GLN A 5 -16.48 -0.10 -25.76
N SER A 6 -16.34 -0.66 -24.54
CA SER A 6 -17.16 -1.81 -24.13
C SER A 6 -18.62 -1.46 -23.84
N VAL A 7 -18.89 -0.22 -23.39
CA VAL A 7 -20.25 0.30 -23.20
C VAL A 7 -20.90 0.58 -24.56
N GLU A 8 -20.16 1.20 -25.49
CA GLU A 8 -20.62 1.47 -26.86
C GLU A 8 -20.89 0.18 -27.65
N ALA A 9 -20.09 -0.87 -27.45
CA ALA A 9 -20.29 -2.18 -28.07
C ALA A 9 -21.37 -3.04 -27.39
N GLY A 10 -22.02 -2.56 -26.32
CA GLY A 10 -23.01 -3.33 -25.54
C GLY A 10 -22.44 -4.57 -24.83
N ASN A 11 -21.11 -4.67 -24.70
CA ASN A 11 -20.42 -5.83 -24.14
C ASN A 11 -20.18 -5.67 -22.64
N TRP A 12 -21.26 -5.75 -21.88
CA TRP A 12 -21.28 -5.60 -20.42
C TRP A 12 -20.47 -6.66 -19.68
N VAL A 13 -20.33 -7.86 -20.25
CA VAL A 13 -19.53 -8.96 -19.69
C VAL A 13 -18.05 -8.59 -19.69
N ALA A 14 -17.55 -8.05 -20.81
CA ALA A 14 -16.17 -7.58 -20.89
C ALA A 14 -15.91 -6.43 -19.90
N LEU A 15 -16.80 -5.44 -19.84
CA LEU A 15 -16.68 -4.32 -18.90
C LEU A 15 -16.64 -4.80 -17.43
N ALA A 16 -17.54 -5.72 -17.06
CA ALA A 16 -17.59 -6.29 -15.71
C ALA A 16 -16.33 -7.10 -15.38
N ALA A 17 -15.80 -7.87 -16.34
CA ALA A 17 -14.56 -8.61 -16.17
C ALA A 17 -13.36 -7.67 -15.97
N TYR A 18 -13.25 -6.59 -16.76
CA TYR A 18 -12.17 -5.60 -16.62
C TYR A 18 -12.22 -4.87 -15.27
N MET A 19 -13.38 -4.32 -14.90
CA MET A 19 -13.52 -3.61 -13.63
C MET A 19 -13.40 -4.54 -12.42
N GLY A 20 -13.98 -5.74 -12.51
CA GLY A 20 -13.91 -6.77 -11.47
C GLY A 20 -12.49 -7.28 -11.25
N PHE A 21 -11.72 -7.45 -12.32
CA PHE A 21 -10.31 -7.81 -12.22
C PHE A 21 -9.48 -6.71 -11.53
N SER A 22 -9.64 -5.44 -11.94
CA SER A 22 -8.96 -4.32 -11.29
C SER A 22 -9.32 -4.21 -9.80
N PHE A 23 -10.60 -4.38 -9.46
CA PHE A 23 -11.06 -4.44 -8.07
C PHE A 23 -10.41 -5.59 -7.30
N PHE A 24 -10.40 -6.80 -7.85
CA PHE A 24 -9.84 -7.98 -7.18
C PHE A 24 -8.34 -7.84 -6.93
N VAL A 25 -7.58 -7.36 -7.93
CA VAL A 25 -6.14 -7.10 -7.78
C VAL A 25 -5.90 -6.04 -6.71
N GLY A 26 -6.65 -4.93 -6.74
CA GLY A 26 -6.58 -3.90 -5.70
C GLY A 26 -6.85 -4.48 -4.31
N PHE A 27 -7.90 -5.28 -4.17
CA PHE A 27 -8.29 -5.94 -2.92
C PHE A 27 -7.22 -6.89 -2.40
N ALA A 28 -6.65 -7.73 -3.27
CA ALA A 28 -5.58 -8.66 -2.89
C ALA A 28 -4.34 -7.92 -2.37
N ILE A 29 -3.93 -6.84 -3.06
CA ILE A 29 -2.82 -5.99 -2.63
C ILE A 29 -3.13 -5.34 -1.28
N GLY A 30 -4.32 -4.73 -1.12
CA GLY A 30 -4.72 -4.11 0.13
C GLY A 30 -4.70 -5.10 1.31
N PHE A 31 -5.21 -6.31 1.10
CA PHE A 31 -5.21 -7.36 2.12
C PHE A 31 -3.79 -7.83 2.50
N ALA A 32 -2.91 -8.01 1.50
CA ALA A 32 -1.52 -8.39 1.74
C ALA A 32 -0.75 -7.29 2.49
N VAL A 33 -0.91 -6.03 2.07
CA VAL A 33 -0.26 -4.87 2.71
C VAL A 33 -0.71 -4.73 4.16
N LYS A 34 -2.02 -4.89 4.46
CA LYS A 34 -2.52 -4.86 5.84
C LYS A 34 -1.82 -5.88 6.72
N THR A 35 -1.71 -7.12 6.23
CA THR A 35 -1.13 -8.24 6.99
C THR A 35 0.35 -7.97 7.26
N PHE A 36 1.08 -7.54 6.23
CA PHE A 36 2.48 -7.14 6.34
C PHE A 36 2.68 -5.99 7.34
N LEU A 37 1.90 -4.91 7.23
CA LEU A 37 2.00 -3.76 8.12
C LEU A 37 1.70 -4.14 9.57
N LYS A 38 0.70 -4.99 9.82
CA LYS A 38 0.37 -5.43 11.19
C LYS A 38 1.54 -6.14 11.86
N ILE A 39 2.20 -7.05 11.14
CA ILE A 39 3.37 -7.78 11.64
C ILE A 39 4.55 -6.81 11.81
N MET A 40 4.80 -5.95 10.83
CA MET A 40 5.88 -4.97 10.85
C MET A 40 5.74 -4.00 12.03
N PHE A 41 4.56 -3.41 12.23
CA PHE A 41 4.29 -2.51 13.36
C PHE A 41 4.43 -3.21 14.70
N PHE A 42 3.96 -4.46 14.81
CA PHE A 42 4.13 -5.22 16.05
C PHE A 42 5.61 -5.46 16.35
N LEU A 43 6.40 -5.88 15.36
CA LEU A 43 7.80 -6.22 15.53
C LEU A 43 8.65 -4.96 15.79
N VAL A 44 8.53 -3.93 14.94
CA VAL A 44 9.24 -2.66 15.09
C VAL A 44 8.83 -1.94 16.37
N GLY A 45 7.53 -1.90 16.68
CA GLY A 45 7.01 -1.29 17.90
C GLY A 45 7.55 -1.98 19.15
N THR A 46 7.60 -3.32 19.17
CA THR A 46 8.16 -4.08 20.28
C THR A 46 9.66 -3.78 20.46
N ILE A 47 10.43 -3.73 19.38
CA ILE A 47 11.85 -3.37 19.44
C ILE A 47 12.03 -1.95 20.00
N LEU A 48 11.26 -0.97 19.50
CA LEU A 48 11.33 0.40 19.98
C LEU A 48 11.00 0.51 21.47
N LEU A 49 9.97 -0.21 21.94
CA LEU A 49 9.63 -0.24 23.37
C LEU A 49 10.76 -0.84 24.21
N ILE A 50 11.39 -1.93 23.78
CA ILE A 50 12.54 -2.53 24.47
C ILE A 50 13.70 -1.53 24.54
N LEU A 51 14.02 -0.87 23.41
CA LEU A 51 15.08 0.14 23.36
C LEU A 51 14.79 1.31 24.31
N PHE A 52 13.55 1.81 24.35
CA PHE A 52 13.15 2.86 25.29
C PHE A 52 13.28 2.42 26.75
N VAL A 53 12.87 1.20 27.10
CA VAL A 53 13.00 0.68 28.47
C VAL A 53 14.48 0.54 28.87
N LEU A 54 15.33 0.05 27.96
CA LEU A 54 16.77 -0.07 28.21
C LEU A 54 17.44 1.30 28.35
N GLN A 55 17.05 2.28 27.51
CA GLN A 55 17.55 3.65 27.60
C GLN A 55 17.07 4.35 28.87
N TYR A 56 15.80 4.17 29.26
CA TYR A 56 15.24 4.75 30.49
C TYR A 56 15.96 4.26 31.74
N ASN A 57 16.35 2.98 31.77
CA ASN A 57 17.13 2.41 32.87
C ASN A 57 18.63 2.79 32.82
N GLY A 58 19.04 3.62 31.85
CA GLY A 58 20.43 4.06 31.69
C GLY A 58 21.39 2.97 31.22
N MET A 59 20.89 1.85 30.71
CA MET A 59 21.75 0.74 30.26
C MET A 59 22.41 1.01 28.90
N ILE A 60 21.73 1.74 28.01
CA ILE A 60 22.21 2.07 26.66
C ILE A 60 21.88 3.52 26.29
N GLU A 61 22.67 4.09 25.40
CA GLU A 61 22.37 5.37 24.74
C GLU A 61 21.95 5.14 23.28
N VAL A 62 20.68 5.40 22.97
CA VAL A 62 20.14 5.19 21.62
C VAL A 62 20.50 6.37 20.73
N HIS A 63 21.28 6.10 19.68
CA HIS A 63 21.66 7.09 18.66
C HIS A 63 20.53 7.30 17.65
N TRP A 64 19.59 8.19 17.97
CA TRP A 64 18.45 8.51 17.11
C TRP A 64 18.84 9.07 15.74
N ALA A 65 20.00 9.70 15.60
CA ALA A 65 20.53 10.16 14.32
C ALA A 65 20.76 9.00 13.32
N GLY A 66 21.07 7.79 13.80
CA GLY A 66 21.21 6.61 12.92
C GLY A 66 19.87 6.17 12.31
N PHE A 67 18.75 6.42 13.01
CA PHE A 67 17.42 6.12 12.48
C PHE A 67 17.02 7.02 11.32
N GLU A 68 17.58 8.24 11.25
CA GLU A 68 17.33 9.18 10.16
C GLU A 68 17.76 8.60 8.81
N THR A 69 18.95 8.02 8.74
CA THR A 69 19.44 7.34 7.54
C THR A 69 18.51 6.19 7.12
N VAL A 70 17.99 5.43 8.09
CA VAL A 70 17.13 4.27 7.82
C VAL A 70 15.78 4.72 7.26
N TYR A 71 15.08 5.66 7.91
CA TYR A 71 13.79 6.10 7.38
C TYR A 71 13.94 6.87 6.07
N ASN A 72 14.98 7.69 5.90
CA ASN A 72 15.27 8.38 4.64
C ASN A 72 15.58 7.40 3.51
N GLY A 73 16.29 6.31 3.80
CA GLY A 73 16.55 5.24 2.84
C GLY A 73 15.26 4.56 2.37
N ILE A 74 14.34 4.25 3.29
CA ILE A 74 13.03 3.67 2.96
C ILE A 74 12.20 4.63 2.11
N ILE A 75 12.15 5.92 2.46
CA ILE A 75 11.42 6.95 1.69
C ILE A 75 11.99 7.06 0.28
N THR A 76 13.32 7.12 0.16
CA THR A 76 13.99 7.23 -1.15
C THR A 76 13.74 6.00 -2.02
N TRP A 77 13.68 4.81 -1.41
CA TRP A 77 13.37 3.57 -2.10
C TRP A 77 11.91 3.52 -2.58
N ILE A 78 10.93 3.95 -1.76
CA ILE A 78 9.52 3.81 -2.10
C ILE A 78 9.01 4.90 -3.07
N THR A 79 9.57 6.10 -3.00
CA THR A 79 9.18 7.26 -3.82
C THR A 79 9.07 6.96 -5.34
N PRO A 80 10.07 6.32 -6.00
CA PRO A 80 9.96 6.03 -7.43
C PRO A 80 8.81 5.06 -7.77
N HIS A 81 8.50 4.10 -6.90
CA HIS A 81 7.38 3.16 -7.09
C HIS A 81 6.02 3.87 -7.00
N LEU A 82 5.90 4.88 -6.12
CA LEU A 82 4.70 5.70 -6.02
C LEU A 82 4.48 6.58 -7.26
N GLY A 83 5.56 7.02 -7.92
CA GLY A 83 5.49 7.74 -9.19
C GLY A 83 4.85 6.92 -10.32
N GLY A 84 5.23 5.65 -10.44
CA GLY A 84 4.61 4.70 -11.39
C GLY A 84 3.12 4.48 -11.11
N LEU A 85 2.75 4.38 -9.83
CA LEU A 85 1.35 4.25 -9.42
C LEU A 85 0.52 5.51 -9.75
N LYS A 86 1.10 6.70 -9.54
CA LYS A 86 0.48 7.98 -9.91
C LYS A 86 0.19 8.03 -11.41
N ASN A 87 1.15 7.65 -12.24
CA ASN A 87 0.99 7.63 -13.70
C ASN A 87 -0.11 6.65 -14.14
N PHE A 88 -0.17 5.46 -13.53
CA PHE A 88 -1.25 4.50 -13.77
C PHE A 88 -2.63 5.08 -13.37
N ALA A 89 -2.70 5.73 -12.20
CA ALA A 89 -3.93 6.33 -11.71
C ALA A 89 -4.44 7.47 -12.59
N THR A 90 -3.54 8.30 -13.12
CA THR A 90 -3.92 9.39 -14.04
C THR A 90 -4.23 8.91 -15.45
N ALA A 91 -3.61 7.81 -15.91
CA ALA A 91 -3.83 7.28 -17.26
C ALA A 91 -5.10 6.43 -17.38
N ASN A 92 -5.56 5.80 -16.29
CA ASN A 92 -6.72 4.90 -16.31
C ASN A 92 -7.64 5.16 -15.12
N LEU A 93 -8.27 6.34 -15.07
CA LEU A 93 -9.06 6.81 -13.93
C LEU A 93 -10.15 5.82 -13.46
N SER A 94 -10.85 5.18 -14.39
CA SER A 94 -11.97 4.27 -14.12
C SER A 94 -11.52 2.89 -13.60
N SER A 95 -10.42 2.33 -14.09
CA SER A 95 -9.86 1.10 -13.54
C SER A 95 -9.06 1.36 -12.26
N ALA A 96 -8.39 2.50 -12.16
CA ALA A 96 -7.71 2.97 -10.96
C ALA A 96 -8.70 3.25 -9.82
N SER A 97 -9.89 3.80 -10.11
CA SER A 97 -10.94 3.96 -9.10
C SER A 97 -11.43 2.61 -8.58
N MET A 98 -11.64 1.62 -9.45
CA MET A 98 -12.07 0.28 -9.04
C MET A 98 -10.99 -0.47 -8.27
N ALA A 99 -9.73 -0.38 -8.71
CA ALA A 99 -8.59 -0.91 -7.98
C ALA A 99 -8.41 -0.22 -6.61
N GLY A 100 -8.60 1.10 -6.54
CA GLY A 100 -8.57 1.87 -5.30
C GLY A 100 -9.67 1.46 -4.32
N LEU A 101 -10.90 1.24 -4.82
CA LEU A 101 -12.01 0.71 -4.01
C LEU A 101 -11.70 -0.69 -3.49
N GLY A 102 -11.18 -1.57 -4.34
CA GLY A 102 -10.72 -2.90 -3.95
C GLY A 102 -9.67 -2.83 -2.85
N LEU A 103 -8.64 -2.01 -3.05
CA LEU A 103 -7.53 -1.81 -2.12
C LEU A 103 -8.01 -1.26 -0.78
N PHE A 104 -8.88 -0.25 -0.78
CA PHE A 104 -9.46 0.31 0.45
C PHE A 104 -10.25 -0.75 1.24
N LEU A 105 -11.09 -1.54 0.55
CA LEU A 105 -11.84 -2.60 1.20
C LEU A 105 -10.94 -3.74 1.70
N GLY A 106 -9.88 -4.08 0.95
CA GLY A 106 -8.87 -5.06 1.36
C GLY A 106 -8.13 -4.65 2.63
N LEU A 107 -7.79 -3.37 2.76
CA LEU A 107 -7.17 -2.80 3.96
C LEU A 107 -8.14 -2.75 5.15
N ARG A 108 -9.43 -2.46 4.91
CA ARG A 108 -10.46 -2.32 5.95
C ARG A 108 -11.03 -3.66 6.43
N LYS A 109 -10.92 -4.73 5.64
CA LYS A 109 -11.43 -6.06 6.01
C LYS A 109 -10.87 -6.45 7.37
N LYS A 110 -11.72 -6.76 8.36
CA LYS A 110 -11.32 -7.01 9.75
C LYS A 110 -10.29 -8.15 9.88
#